data_AF-A0A944U723-F1
#
_entry.id   AF-A0A944U723-F1
#
_cell.length_a   1.000
_cell.length_b   1.000
_cell.length_c   1.000
_cell.angle_alpha   90.00
_cell.angle_beta   90.00
_cell.angle_gamma   90.00
#
_symmetry.space_group_name_H-M   'P 1'
#
loop_
_entity.id
_entity.type
_entity.pdbx_description
1 polymer ?
#
loop_
_entity_poly.entity_id
_entity_poly.type
_entity_poly.pdbx_seq_one_letter_code
_entity_poly.pdbx_strand_id
1 'polypeptide(L)'
;MPLKHTTETLLIFVLAVSIIVTGMLLQTLQDVPNGIIPWAVIFVIACLYPLSLSRLFRRNRADKSFRLLHWFPAAMLGVWLVLQGIAYLLPSLFVVLDWFVWGWSLPAVTIGFLFIIAFVFKVIRRWSSRLALLLVAFIPFAVGSVANEYFDWSPQMASLLWSSEWLKWQPSTGTGGTELANADVNFEASEDESEEQYRDRLRAIESRRERIERRVEERELERIAAESSSDSSTFVAAVDSSEESSAPSIGTTSSLPTRLPSSGFGWSAILVLLAAGYCAALHKKTADRLV
;
A
#
# COMPACT_ATOMS: atom_id res chain seq x y z
N MET A 1 -34.21 1.32 -16.80
CA MET A 1 -34.84 0.31 -15.92
C MET A 1 -34.27 0.48 -14.52
N PRO A 2 -35.09 0.38 -13.45
CA PRO A 2 -34.59 0.41 -12.09
C PRO A 2 -33.60 -0.75 -11.83
N LEU A 3 -32.69 -0.58 -10.87
CA LEU A 3 -31.73 -1.62 -10.45
C LEU A 3 -32.45 -2.93 -10.16
N LYS A 4 -31.94 -4.04 -10.69
CA LYS A 4 -32.42 -5.38 -10.32
C LYS A 4 -32.05 -5.62 -8.85
N HIS A 5 -32.93 -6.31 -8.12
CA HIS A 5 -32.73 -6.58 -6.68
C HIS A 5 -31.36 -7.21 -6.37
N THR A 6 -30.87 -8.09 -7.25
CA THR A 6 -29.55 -8.73 -7.12
C THR A 6 -28.40 -7.73 -7.28
N THR A 7 -28.48 -6.82 -8.25
CA THR A 7 -27.45 -5.79 -8.47
C THR A 7 -27.38 -4.80 -7.31
N GLU A 8 -28.53 -4.42 -6.75
CA GLU A 8 -28.57 -3.50 -5.61
C GLU A 8 -27.95 -4.14 -4.35
N THR A 9 -28.31 -5.40 -4.05
CA THR A 9 -27.71 -6.14 -2.92
C THR A 9 -26.20 -6.31 -3.10
N LEU A 10 -25.73 -6.60 -4.32
CA LEU A 10 -24.30 -6.69 -4.61
C LEU A 10 -23.60 -5.34 -4.37
N LEU A 11 -24.19 -4.24 -4.83
CA LEU A 11 -23.60 -2.91 -4.65
C LEU A 11 -23.57 -2.49 -3.16
N ILE A 12 -24.59 -2.83 -2.39
CA ILE A 12 -24.60 -2.66 -0.92
C ILE A 12 -23.46 -3.44 -0.27
N PHE A 13 -23.25 -4.69 -0.69
CA PHE A 13 -22.17 -5.52 -0.16
C PHE A 13 -20.79 -4.97 -0.55
N VAL A 14 -20.60 -4.58 -1.82
CA VAL A 14 -19.36 -3.95 -2.29
C VAL A 14 -19.09 -2.66 -1.52
N LEU A 15 -20.11 -1.87 -1.25
CA LEU A 15 -19.99 -0.67 -0.42
C LEU A 15 -19.53 -1.02 1.00
N ALA A 16 -20.17 -1.98 1.67
CA ALA A 16 -19.78 -2.43 2.99
C ALA A 16 -18.31 -2.89 3.04
N VAL A 17 -17.88 -3.69 2.05
CA VAL A 17 -16.48 -4.13 1.92
C VAL A 17 -15.56 -2.93 1.70
N SER A 18 -15.93 -1.98 0.85
CA SER A 18 -15.10 -0.78 0.62
C SER A 18 -14.92 0.07 1.87
N ILE A 19 -15.96 0.20 2.71
CA ILE A 19 -15.88 0.92 4.00
C ILE A 19 -14.93 0.17 4.95
N ILE A 20 -15.06 -1.15 5.08
CA ILE A 20 -14.18 -1.98 5.91
C ILE A 20 -12.72 -1.83 5.47
N VAL A 21 -12.43 -2.03 4.18
CA VAL A 21 -11.07 -1.94 3.64
C VAL A 21 -10.49 -0.55 3.88
N THR A 22 -11.29 0.50 3.70
CA THR A 22 -10.82 1.87 3.94
C THR A 22 -10.53 2.11 5.42
N GLY A 23 -11.33 1.57 6.34
CA GLY A 23 -11.08 1.69 7.78
C GLY A 23 -9.79 0.99 8.20
N MET A 24 -9.55 -0.22 7.69
CA MET A 24 -8.30 -0.94 7.91
C MET A 24 -7.09 -0.17 7.37
N LEU A 25 -7.20 0.37 6.15
CA LEU A 25 -6.12 1.14 5.54
C LEU A 25 -5.82 2.44 6.28
N LEU A 26 -6.83 3.06 6.91
CA LEU A 26 -6.64 4.33 7.60
C LEU A 26 -5.63 4.22 8.76
N GLN A 27 -5.65 3.11 9.50
CA GLN A 27 -4.68 2.89 10.60
C GLN A 27 -3.26 2.60 10.10
N THR A 28 -3.09 2.28 8.81
CA THR A 28 -1.76 2.07 8.20
C THR A 28 -1.12 3.39 7.72
N LEU A 29 -1.88 4.49 7.72
CA LEU A 29 -1.38 5.79 7.29
C LEU A 29 -0.53 6.42 8.38
N GLN A 30 0.61 6.97 7.97
CA GLN A 30 1.39 7.85 8.81
C GLN A 30 0.74 9.24 8.88
N ASP A 31 1.11 10.01 9.89
CA ASP A 31 0.64 11.37 10.01
C ASP A 31 1.21 12.29 8.92
N VAL A 32 0.40 13.28 8.50
CA VAL A 32 0.82 14.32 7.56
C VAL A 32 1.86 15.23 8.25
N PRO A 33 2.99 15.58 7.60
CA PRO A 33 3.24 15.54 6.15
C PRO A 33 3.75 14.21 5.59
N ASN A 34 4.37 13.34 6.39
CA ASN A 34 5.05 12.14 5.90
C ASN A 34 4.08 11.13 5.26
N GLY A 35 2.84 11.06 5.75
CA GLY A 35 1.79 10.20 5.20
C GLY A 35 1.00 10.78 4.02
N ILE A 36 1.39 11.91 3.43
CA ILE A 36 0.58 12.56 2.39
C ILE A 36 0.45 11.72 1.11
N ILE A 37 1.53 11.04 0.70
CA ILE A 37 1.54 10.18 -0.49
C ILE A 37 0.63 8.96 -0.30
N PRO A 38 0.80 8.12 0.75
CA PRO A 38 -0.07 6.97 0.94
C PRO A 38 -1.53 7.38 1.14
N TRP A 39 -1.79 8.51 1.82
CA TRP A 39 -3.13 9.09 1.92
C TRP A 39 -3.69 9.45 0.54
N ALA A 40 -2.93 10.17 -0.29
CA ALA A 40 -3.37 10.61 -1.61
C ALA A 40 -3.68 9.41 -2.53
N VAL A 41 -2.86 8.36 -2.49
CA VAL A 41 -3.10 7.13 -3.25
C VAL A 41 -4.43 6.49 -2.85
N ILE A 42 -4.66 6.29 -1.54
CA ILE A 42 -5.91 5.70 -1.06
C ILE A 42 -7.10 6.61 -1.37
N PHE A 43 -6.95 7.93 -1.20
CA PHE A 43 -8.00 8.90 -1.49
C PHE A 43 -8.40 8.89 -2.97
N VAL A 44 -7.43 8.87 -3.88
CA VAL A 44 -7.69 8.75 -5.31
C VAL A 44 -8.42 7.44 -5.63
N ILE A 45 -7.98 6.31 -5.07
CA ILE A 45 -8.67 5.02 -5.24
C ILE A 45 -10.11 5.09 -4.70
N ALA A 46 -10.31 5.68 -3.52
CA ALA A 46 -11.61 5.85 -2.88
C ALA A 46 -12.54 6.77 -3.69
N CYS A 47 -12.02 7.75 -4.42
CA CYS A 47 -12.79 8.56 -5.38
C CYS A 47 -13.04 7.84 -6.71
N LEU A 48 -12.07 7.07 -7.21
CA LEU A 48 -12.22 6.28 -8.44
C LEU A 48 -13.29 5.20 -8.29
N TYR A 49 -13.45 4.63 -7.09
CA TYR A 49 -14.49 3.65 -6.76
C TYR A 49 -15.91 4.12 -7.15
N PRO A 50 -16.50 5.20 -6.58
CA PRO A 50 -17.84 5.65 -6.94
C PRO A 50 -17.91 6.19 -8.38
N LEU A 51 -16.81 6.76 -8.90
CA LEU A 51 -16.73 7.25 -10.28
C LEU A 51 -16.83 6.12 -11.29
N SER A 52 -16.17 4.98 -11.05
CA SER A 52 -16.25 3.78 -11.89
C SER A 52 -17.69 3.23 -11.96
N LEU A 53 -18.41 3.29 -10.85
CA LEU A 53 -19.81 2.88 -10.74
C LEU A 53 -20.80 3.92 -11.28
N SER A 54 -20.36 5.15 -11.53
CA SER A 54 -21.23 6.26 -11.94
C SER A 54 -22.01 5.98 -13.24
N ARG A 55 -21.40 5.27 -14.20
CA ARG A 55 -22.05 4.87 -15.45
C ARG A 55 -23.18 3.87 -15.17
N LEU A 56 -22.93 2.89 -14.31
CA LEU A 56 -23.91 1.88 -13.90
C LEU A 56 -25.10 2.53 -13.16
N PHE A 57 -24.82 3.44 -12.22
CA PHE A 57 -25.86 4.15 -11.48
C PHE A 57 -26.72 5.05 -12.37
N ARG A 58 -26.11 5.78 -13.31
CA ARG A 58 -26.84 6.62 -14.27
C ARG A 58 -27.73 5.79 -15.18
N ARG A 59 -27.21 4.69 -15.74
CA ARG A 59 -27.97 3.79 -16.62
C ARG A 59 -29.18 3.17 -15.94
N ASN A 60 -29.04 2.81 -14.66
CA ASN A 60 -30.09 2.14 -13.90
C ASN A 60 -30.95 3.09 -13.04
N ARG A 61 -30.79 4.41 -13.21
CA ARG A 61 -31.50 5.47 -12.47
C ARG A 61 -31.51 5.23 -10.95
N ALA A 62 -30.33 4.95 -10.40
CA ALA A 62 -30.18 4.70 -8.97
C ALA A 62 -30.55 5.95 -8.14
N ASP A 63 -31.13 5.72 -6.95
CA ASP A 63 -31.48 6.78 -6.02
C ASP A 63 -30.29 7.69 -5.69
N LYS A 64 -30.56 8.99 -5.53
CA LYS A 64 -29.52 9.97 -5.19
C LYS A 64 -28.83 9.62 -3.87
N SER A 65 -29.61 9.22 -2.85
CA SER A 65 -29.09 8.80 -1.55
C SER A 65 -28.14 7.60 -1.66
N PHE A 66 -28.50 6.61 -2.48
CA PHE A 66 -27.68 5.43 -2.71
C PHE A 66 -26.36 5.78 -3.39
N ARG A 67 -26.40 6.67 -4.39
CA ARG A 67 -25.19 7.17 -5.09
C ARG A 67 -24.27 7.94 -4.15
N LEU A 68 -24.82 8.78 -3.28
CA LEU A 68 -24.06 9.55 -2.31
C LEU A 68 -23.37 8.64 -1.28
N LEU A 69 -24.03 7.56 -0.86
CA LEU A 69 -23.45 6.64 0.12
C LEU A 69 -22.15 5.98 -0.36
N HIS A 70 -21.97 5.82 -1.67
CA HIS A 70 -20.74 5.27 -2.24
C HIS A 70 -19.54 6.22 -2.16
N TRP A 71 -19.77 7.50 -1.83
CA TRP A 71 -18.70 8.45 -1.52
C TRP A 71 -18.26 8.38 -0.06
N PHE A 72 -18.92 7.58 0.78
CA PHE A 72 -18.58 7.47 2.20
C PHE A 72 -17.11 7.09 2.45
N PRO A 73 -16.50 6.12 1.74
CA PRO A 73 -15.07 5.81 1.92
C PRO A 73 -14.16 7.03 1.70
N ALA A 74 -14.39 7.80 0.64
CA ALA A 74 -13.63 9.02 0.37
C ALA A 74 -13.91 10.11 1.41
N ALA A 75 -15.16 10.25 1.85
CA ALA A 75 -15.53 11.18 2.90
C ALA A 75 -14.84 10.84 4.24
N MET A 76 -14.70 9.55 4.56
CA MET A 76 -14.03 9.08 5.77
C MET A 76 -12.55 9.51 5.79
N LEU A 77 -11.84 9.35 4.65
CA LEU A 77 -10.47 9.83 4.47
C LEU A 77 -10.35 11.36 4.54
N GLY A 78 -11.33 12.06 3.99
CA GLY A 78 -11.40 13.53 4.05
C GLY A 78 -11.63 14.03 5.48
N VAL A 79 -12.54 13.40 6.23
CA VAL A 79 -12.78 13.71 7.65
C VAL A 79 -11.52 13.48 8.47
N TRP A 80 -10.82 12.38 8.25
CA TRP A 80 -9.54 12.11 8.91
C TRP A 80 -8.52 13.21 8.63
N LEU A 81 -8.31 13.60 7.36
CA LEU A 81 -7.36 14.66 7.00
C LEU A 81 -7.75 16.02 7.60
N VAL A 82 -9.05 16.34 7.63
CA VAL A 82 -9.54 17.55 8.29
C VAL A 82 -9.29 17.49 9.79
N LEU A 83 -9.60 16.37 10.46
CA LEU A 83 -9.34 16.19 11.89
C LEU A 83 -7.86 16.35 12.21
N GLN A 84 -6.97 15.79 11.38
CA GLN A 84 -5.53 15.93 11.54
C GLN A 84 -5.06 17.38 11.37
N GLY A 85 -5.56 18.08 10.34
CA GLY A 85 -5.25 19.50 10.13
C GLY A 85 -5.74 20.39 11.28
N ILE A 86 -6.91 20.09 11.86
CA ILE A 86 -7.42 20.83 13.02
C ILE A 86 -6.65 20.44 14.30
N ALA A 87 -6.30 19.16 14.48
CA ALA A 87 -5.52 18.70 15.63
C ALA A 87 -4.13 19.37 15.68
N TYR A 88 -3.54 19.68 14.51
CA TYR A 88 -2.33 20.47 14.42
C TYR A 88 -2.49 21.89 15.00
N LEU A 89 -3.68 22.49 14.84
CA LEU A 89 -4.00 23.82 15.38
C LEU A 89 -4.46 23.76 16.84
N LEU A 90 -5.14 22.69 17.23
CA LEU A 90 -5.78 22.48 18.53
C LEU A 90 -5.40 21.10 19.08
N PRO A 91 -4.30 20.98 19.84
CA PRO A 91 -3.81 19.69 20.34
C PRO A 91 -4.83 18.90 21.18
N SER A 92 -5.82 19.55 21.79
CA SER A 92 -6.90 18.86 22.51
C SER A 92 -7.72 17.90 21.64
N LEU A 93 -7.67 18.06 20.31
CA LEU A 93 -8.38 17.18 19.37
C LEU A 93 -7.62 15.89 19.02
N PHE A 94 -6.38 15.70 19.49
CA PHE A 94 -5.69 14.41 19.33
C PHE A 94 -6.50 13.26 19.92
N VAL A 95 -7.17 13.47 21.07
CA VAL A 95 -8.06 12.46 21.66
C VAL A 95 -9.20 12.06 20.71
N VAL A 96 -9.73 13.02 19.95
CA VAL A 96 -10.80 12.76 18.97
C VAL A 96 -10.24 12.02 17.76
N LEU A 97 -9.03 12.37 17.32
CA LEU A 97 -8.33 11.68 16.23
C LEU A 97 -7.98 10.24 16.59
N ASP A 98 -7.44 10.02 17.79
CA ASP A 98 -7.13 8.69 18.33
C ASP A 98 -8.38 7.83 18.37
N TRP A 99 -9.48 8.39 18.90
CA TRP A 99 -10.76 7.70 18.93
C TRP A 99 -11.29 7.40 17.52
N PHE A 100 -11.08 8.31 16.56
CA PHE A 100 -11.51 8.11 15.17
C PHE A 100 -10.77 6.96 14.49
N VAL A 101 -9.47 6.80 14.73
CA VAL A 101 -8.61 5.78 14.09
C VAL A 101 -8.61 4.46 14.87
N TRP A 102 -9.02 4.47 16.14
CA TRP A 102 -9.06 3.32 17.03
C TRP A 102 -9.71 2.08 16.40
N GLY A 103 -9.06 0.91 16.56
CA GLY A 103 -9.55 -0.38 16.07
C GLY A 103 -9.89 -0.35 14.58
N TRP A 104 -8.91 -0.09 13.71
CA TRP A 104 -9.15 0.03 12.25
C TRP A 104 -10.28 1.01 11.91
N SER A 105 -10.33 2.13 12.63
CA SER A 105 -11.41 3.12 12.53
C SER A 105 -12.81 2.55 12.78
N LEU A 106 -12.94 1.67 13.78
CA LEU A 106 -14.21 1.03 14.11
C LEU A 106 -15.35 2.04 14.27
N PRO A 107 -15.18 3.20 14.94
CA PRO A 107 -16.26 4.20 15.04
C PRO A 107 -16.70 4.73 13.68
N ALA A 108 -15.78 5.07 12.79
CA ALA A 108 -16.11 5.57 11.45
C ALA A 108 -16.79 4.49 10.60
N VAL A 109 -16.30 3.25 10.65
CA VAL A 109 -16.91 2.11 9.95
C VAL A 109 -18.31 1.82 10.48
N THR A 110 -18.52 1.85 11.80
CA THR A 110 -19.86 1.64 12.40
C THR A 110 -20.86 2.68 11.89
N ILE A 111 -20.48 3.95 11.83
CA ILE A 111 -21.32 5.03 11.28
C ILE A 111 -21.67 4.75 9.81
N GLY A 112 -20.69 4.30 9.02
CA GLY A 112 -20.92 3.89 7.62
C GLY A 112 -21.95 2.76 7.51
N PHE A 113 -21.81 1.72 8.33
CA PHE A 113 -22.78 0.62 8.39
C PHE A 113 -24.16 1.08 8.85
N LEU A 114 -24.25 1.97 9.84
CA LEU A 114 -25.53 2.55 10.27
C LEU A 114 -26.22 3.30 9.14
N PHE A 115 -25.49 4.07 8.32
CA PHE A 115 -26.08 4.72 7.14
C PHE A 115 -26.55 3.72 6.08
N ILE A 116 -25.80 2.63 5.85
CA ILE A 116 -26.25 1.56 4.96
C ILE A 116 -27.52 0.89 5.51
N ILE A 117 -27.56 0.57 6.80
CA ILE A 117 -28.71 -0.04 7.46
C ILE A 117 -29.94 0.88 7.38
N ALA A 118 -29.77 2.18 7.64
CA ALA A 118 -30.82 3.17 7.49
C ALA A 118 -31.34 3.24 6.05
N PHE A 119 -30.44 3.17 5.06
CA PHE A 119 -30.82 3.07 3.66
C PHE A 119 -31.59 1.77 3.35
N VAL A 120 -31.14 0.63 3.88
CA VAL A 120 -31.81 -0.67 3.70
C VAL A 120 -33.22 -0.67 4.29
N PHE A 121 -33.42 -0.07 5.47
CA PHE A 121 -34.76 0.04 6.07
C PHE A 121 -35.67 0.98 5.28
N LYS A 122 -35.13 2.08 4.74
CA LYS A 122 -35.87 2.97 3.84
C LYS A 122 -36.35 2.22 2.59
N VAL A 123 -35.55 1.30 2.07
CA VAL A 123 -35.93 0.42 0.96
C VAL A 123 -36.52 -0.89 1.53
N ILE A 124 -37.74 -0.79 2.08
CA ILE A 124 -38.49 -1.82 2.88
C ILE A 124 -38.48 -3.26 2.28
N ARG A 125 -38.11 -3.44 1.01
CA ARG A 125 -38.16 -4.72 0.30
C ARG A 125 -36.88 -5.56 0.48
N ARG A 126 -37.03 -6.79 1.00
CA ARG A 126 -35.93 -7.79 1.21
C ARG A 126 -34.79 -7.30 2.12
N TRP A 127 -35.14 -6.51 3.13
CA TRP A 127 -34.18 -5.96 4.09
C TRP A 127 -33.42 -7.06 4.86
N SER A 128 -34.05 -8.20 5.16
CA SER A 128 -33.44 -9.29 5.93
C SER A 128 -32.18 -9.88 5.28
N SER A 129 -32.22 -10.20 3.98
CA SER A 129 -31.05 -10.75 3.27
C SER A 129 -29.91 -9.74 3.17
N ARG A 130 -30.22 -8.45 3.02
CA ARG A 130 -29.23 -7.37 2.96
C ARG A 130 -28.59 -7.17 4.33
N LEU A 131 -29.40 -7.15 5.39
CA LEU A 131 -28.93 -7.04 6.76
C LEU A 131 -28.04 -8.23 7.15
N ALA A 132 -28.42 -9.45 6.78
CA ALA A 132 -27.61 -10.64 7.03
C ALA A 132 -26.24 -10.54 6.36
N LEU A 133 -26.16 -10.10 5.10
CA LEU A 133 -24.88 -9.86 4.42
C LEU A 133 -24.03 -8.78 5.08
N LEU A 134 -24.67 -7.70 5.56
CA LEU A 134 -23.97 -6.64 6.29
C LEU A 134 -23.41 -7.16 7.62
N LEU A 135 -24.17 -7.95 8.37
CA LEU A 135 -23.70 -8.54 9.63
C LEU A 135 -22.55 -9.52 9.38
N VAL A 136 -22.63 -10.35 8.33
CA VAL A 136 -21.55 -11.27 7.95
C VAL A 136 -20.27 -10.52 7.59
N ALA A 137 -20.36 -9.31 7.02
CA ALA A 137 -19.18 -8.48 6.76
C ALA A 137 -18.69 -7.74 8.02
N PHE A 138 -19.62 -7.19 8.81
CA PHE A 138 -19.32 -6.32 9.94
C PHE A 138 -18.78 -7.08 11.15
N ILE A 139 -19.34 -8.24 11.51
CA ILE A 139 -18.96 -8.98 12.71
C ILE A 139 -17.49 -9.42 12.66
N PRO A 140 -16.99 -10.07 11.58
CA PRO A 140 -15.57 -10.42 11.49
C PRO A 140 -14.66 -9.20 11.53
N PHE A 141 -15.07 -8.09 10.90
CA PHE A 141 -14.35 -6.84 10.98
C PHE A 141 -14.29 -6.29 12.41
N ALA A 142 -15.42 -6.23 13.13
CA ALA A 142 -15.48 -5.74 14.49
C ALA A 142 -14.62 -6.60 15.44
N VAL A 143 -14.70 -7.93 15.32
CA VAL A 143 -13.83 -8.84 16.07
C VAL A 143 -12.35 -8.61 15.71
N GLY A 144 -12.04 -8.47 14.42
CA GLY A 144 -10.69 -8.18 13.93
C GLY A 144 -10.15 -6.84 14.42
N SER A 145 -10.99 -5.80 14.46
CA SER A 145 -10.62 -4.47 14.95
C SER A 145 -10.25 -4.47 16.42
N VAL A 146 -11.03 -5.18 17.24
CA VAL A 146 -10.74 -5.33 18.66
C VAL A 146 -9.50 -6.20 18.86
N ALA A 147 -9.35 -7.27 18.08
CA ALA A 147 -8.15 -8.12 18.10
C ALA A 147 -6.88 -7.35 17.71
N ASN A 148 -6.96 -6.43 16.74
CA ASN A 148 -5.83 -5.61 16.31
C ASN A 148 -5.27 -4.76 17.47
N GLU A 149 -6.10 -4.28 18.40
CA GLU A 149 -5.62 -3.56 19.59
C GLU A 149 -4.79 -4.45 20.54
N TYR A 150 -5.01 -5.77 20.52
CA TYR A 150 -4.24 -6.70 21.35
C TYR A 150 -2.99 -7.23 20.66
N PHE A 151 -3.02 -7.41 19.34
CA PHE A 151 -1.95 -8.06 18.57
C PHE A 151 -1.11 -7.10 17.72
N ASP A 152 -1.51 -5.83 17.63
CA ASP A 152 -0.85 -4.74 16.90
C ASP A 152 -0.42 -5.14 15.48
N TRP A 153 -1.40 -5.53 14.65
CA TRP A 153 -1.15 -5.94 13.25
C TRP A 153 -0.93 -4.75 12.31
N SER A 154 -1.23 -3.54 12.76
CA SER A 154 -1.22 -2.33 11.92
C SER A 154 0.18 -1.97 11.39
N PRO A 155 1.27 -2.03 12.19
CA PRO A 155 2.63 -1.81 11.69
C PRO A 155 3.07 -2.84 10.65
N GLN A 156 2.65 -4.10 10.79
CA GLN A 156 2.96 -5.17 9.84
C GLN A 156 2.24 -4.95 8.51
N MET A 157 0.98 -4.49 8.56
CA MET A 157 0.25 -4.10 7.35
C MET A 157 0.86 -2.86 6.69
N ALA A 158 1.22 -1.85 7.49
CA ALA A 158 1.82 -0.62 6.98
C ALA A 158 3.17 -0.90 6.31
N SER A 159 4.01 -1.77 6.87
CA SER A 159 5.27 -2.14 6.22
C SER A 159 5.00 -2.87 4.91
N LEU A 160 4.10 -3.85 4.86
CA LEU A 160 3.81 -4.57 3.61
C LEU A 160 3.26 -3.66 2.50
N LEU A 161 2.44 -2.66 2.84
CA LEU A 161 1.82 -1.76 1.87
C LEU A 161 2.77 -0.64 1.44
N TRP A 162 3.53 -0.06 2.37
CA TRP A 162 4.24 1.20 2.15
C TRP A 162 5.77 1.10 2.16
N SER A 163 6.36 -0.01 2.62
CA SER A 163 7.84 -0.18 2.62
C SER A 163 8.44 -0.57 1.27
N SER A 164 7.61 -0.71 0.25
CA SER A 164 8.01 -1.26 -1.04
C SER A 164 8.69 -0.22 -1.93
N GLU A 165 9.66 -0.68 -2.71
CA GLU A 165 10.58 0.19 -3.46
C GLU A 165 9.88 1.12 -4.47
N TRP A 166 8.68 0.75 -4.94
CA TRP A 166 7.89 1.55 -5.87
C TRP A 166 7.35 2.86 -5.26
N LEU A 167 7.32 2.98 -3.93
CA LEU A 167 6.88 4.18 -3.22
C LEU A 167 8.03 5.02 -2.66
N LYS A 168 9.30 4.65 -2.93
CA LYS A 168 10.48 5.49 -2.63
C LYS A 168 10.56 6.70 -3.57
N TRP A 169 9.49 7.49 -3.66
CA TRP A 169 9.55 8.80 -4.29
C TRP A 169 10.01 9.81 -3.25
N GLN A 170 11.32 9.95 -3.13
CA GLN A 170 11.92 11.07 -2.44
C GLN A 170 11.89 12.24 -3.45
N PRO A 171 11.14 13.32 -3.20
CA PRO A 171 11.22 14.48 -4.08
C PRO A 171 12.65 15.00 -4.04
N SER A 172 13.39 14.82 -5.14
CA SER A 172 14.51 15.67 -5.50
C SER A 172 13.99 17.05 -5.89
N THR A 173 13.13 17.65 -5.06
CA THR A 173 12.84 19.07 -5.15
C THR A 173 14.06 19.79 -4.62
N GLY A 174 14.98 20.08 -5.54
CA GLY A 174 15.95 21.15 -5.35
C GLY A 174 15.16 22.41 -5.04
N THR A 175 15.08 22.76 -3.76
CA THR A 175 15.12 24.11 -3.16
C THR A 175 15.04 23.92 -1.64
N GLY A 176 16.19 24.02 -0.96
CA GLY A 176 16.27 24.22 0.49
C GLY A 176 16.12 22.97 1.37
N GLY A 177 17.16 22.13 1.45
CA GLY A 177 17.18 21.01 2.40
C GLY A 177 18.39 20.09 2.29
N THR A 178 19.57 20.62 1.98
CA THR A 178 20.84 19.86 2.02
C THR A 178 21.37 19.78 3.45
N GLU A 179 20.65 19.12 4.37
CA GLU A 179 21.17 18.92 5.73
C GLU A 179 20.71 17.63 6.43
N LEU A 180 20.08 16.69 5.72
CA LEU A 180 19.65 15.40 6.32
C LEU A 180 20.03 14.14 5.54
N ALA A 181 20.85 14.27 4.48
CA ALA A 181 21.43 13.12 3.78
C ALA A 181 22.86 12.76 4.24
N ASN A 182 23.44 13.53 5.16
CA ASN A 182 24.71 13.23 5.83
C ASN A 182 24.50 13.09 7.34
N ALA A 183 23.38 12.49 7.77
CA ALA A 183 23.33 11.98 9.14
C ALA A 183 24.24 10.75 9.17
N ASP A 184 25.46 10.97 9.66
CA ASP A 184 26.51 9.99 9.91
C ASP A 184 25.96 8.57 10.07
N VAL A 185 26.11 7.75 9.03
CA VAL A 185 26.10 6.28 9.14
C VAL A 185 27.44 5.82 9.75
N ASN A 186 27.96 6.59 10.70
CA ASN A 186 29.12 6.27 11.49
C ASN A 186 28.62 6.02 12.89
N PHE A 187 28.24 4.77 13.14
CA PHE A 187 28.04 4.26 14.49
C PHE A 187 29.27 4.63 15.33
N GLU A 188 29.05 5.08 16.56
CA GLU A 188 30.14 5.31 17.53
C GLU A 188 31.04 4.06 17.62
N ALA A 189 32.34 4.28 17.81
CA ALA A 189 33.34 3.21 17.85
C ALA A 189 32.91 2.14 18.86
N SER A 190 32.80 0.88 18.42
CA SER A 190 32.44 -0.21 19.32
C SER A 190 33.61 -0.51 20.28
N GLU A 191 33.31 -0.79 21.54
CA GLU A 191 34.33 -1.26 22.51
C GLU A 191 34.82 -2.68 22.16
N ASP A 192 34.06 -3.43 21.36
CA ASP A 192 34.43 -4.76 20.88
C ASP A 192 35.31 -4.70 19.61
N GLU A 193 36.60 -5.05 19.77
CA GLU A 193 37.60 -5.04 18.70
C GLU A 193 37.20 -5.88 17.48
N SER A 194 36.51 -7.01 17.69
CA SER A 194 36.06 -7.88 16.60
C SER A 194 34.90 -7.28 15.78
N GLU A 195 34.06 -6.47 16.42
CA GLU A 195 32.95 -5.79 15.76
C GLU A 195 33.46 -4.57 14.98
N GLU A 196 34.39 -3.81 15.54
CA GLU A 196 34.98 -2.65 14.86
C GLU A 196 35.76 -3.09 13.60
N GLN A 197 36.50 -4.21 13.67
CA GLN A 197 37.13 -4.81 12.48
C GLN A 197 36.13 -5.22 11.39
N TYR A 198 34.93 -5.68 11.78
CA TYR A 198 33.87 -5.99 10.83
C TYR A 198 33.26 -4.73 10.22
N ARG A 199 33.01 -3.69 11.03
CA ARG A 199 32.52 -2.38 10.58
C ARG A 199 33.51 -1.70 9.63
N ASP A 200 34.81 -1.77 9.91
CA ASP A 200 35.87 -1.27 9.03
C ASP A 200 35.91 -1.99 7.68
N ARG A 201 35.66 -3.30 7.66
CA ARG A 201 35.53 -4.04 6.40
C ARG A 201 34.32 -3.58 5.58
N LEU A 202 33.20 -3.25 6.24
CA LEU A 202 32.02 -2.72 5.56
C LEU A 202 32.29 -1.32 4.98
N ARG A 203 32.89 -0.41 5.76
CA ARG A 203 33.33 0.91 5.28
C ARG A 203 34.29 0.80 4.08
N ALA A 204 35.20 -0.18 4.12
CA ALA A 204 36.13 -0.46 3.01
C ALA A 204 35.44 -1.00 1.75
N ILE A 205 34.37 -1.79 1.90
CA ILE A 205 33.56 -2.29 0.78
C ILE A 205 32.74 -1.16 0.17
N GLU A 206 32.14 -0.31 1.00
CA GLU A 206 31.31 0.81 0.56
C GLU A 206 32.12 1.86 -0.20
N SER A 207 33.26 2.28 0.35
CA SER A 207 34.21 3.16 -0.35
C SER A 207 34.74 2.56 -1.66
N ARG A 208 34.81 1.22 -1.77
CA ARG A 208 35.14 0.54 -3.03
C ARG A 208 34.00 0.61 -4.04
N ARG A 209 32.75 0.48 -3.60
CA ARG A 209 31.57 0.60 -4.47
C ARG A 209 31.43 2.02 -5.02
N GLU A 210 31.57 3.03 -4.18
CA GLU A 210 31.55 4.44 -4.62
C GLU A 210 32.63 4.74 -5.67
N ARG A 211 33.83 4.18 -5.51
CA ARG A 211 34.89 4.32 -6.53
C ARG A 211 34.53 3.65 -7.86
N ILE A 212 33.79 2.54 -7.82
CA ILE A 212 33.34 1.84 -9.02
C ILE A 212 32.22 2.64 -9.69
N GLU A 213 31.24 3.10 -8.94
CA GLU A 213 30.14 3.94 -9.43
C GLU A 213 30.68 5.22 -10.08
N ARG A 214 31.60 5.93 -9.42
CA ARG A 214 32.23 7.13 -9.99
C ARG A 214 32.94 6.86 -11.33
N ARG A 215 33.64 5.72 -11.45
CA ARG A 215 34.30 5.32 -12.71
C ARG A 215 33.30 4.92 -13.79
N VAL A 216 32.15 4.37 -13.42
CA VAL A 216 31.08 4.01 -14.35
C VAL A 216 30.38 5.28 -14.85
N GLU A 217 30.04 6.20 -13.95
CA GLU A 217 29.47 7.51 -14.28
C GLU A 217 30.40 8.33 -15.18
N GLU A 218 31.71 8.35 -14.88
CA GLU A 218 32.71 9.04 -15.72
C GLU A 218 32.76 8.43 -17.13
N ARG A 219 32.74 7.09 -17.26
CA ARG A 219 32.67 6.41 -18.57
C ARG A 219 31.36 6.65 -19.31
N GLU A 220 30.24 6.76 -18.61
CA GLU A 220 28.95 7.09 -19.21
C GLU A 220 28.93 8.54 -19.70
N LEU A 221 29.47 9.48 -18.92
CA LEU A 221 29.62 10.88 -19.32
C LEU A 221 30.55 11.03 -20.53
N GLU A 222 31.66 10.29 -20.57
CA GLU A 222 32.55 10.25 -21.74
C GLU A 222 31.86 9.67 -22.98
N ARG A 223 31.04 8.62 -22.84
CA ARG A 223 30.24 8.08 -23.95
C ARG A 223 29.22 9.08 -24.47
N ILE A 224 28.50 9.76 -23.59
CA ILE A 224 27.52 10.78 -23.96
C ILE A 224 28.21 11.97 -24.62
N ALA A 225 29.39 12.38 -24.13
CA ALA A 225 30.19 13.44 -24.74
C ALA A 225 30.71 13.03 -26.14
N ALA A 226 31.17 11.79 -26.30
CA ALA A 226 31.61 11.25 -27.59
C ALA A 226 30.46 11.10 -28.60
N GLU A 227 29.26 10.71 -28.17
CA GLU A 227 28.06 10.67 -29.04
C GLU A 227 27.56 12.07 -29.42
N SER A 228 27.78 13.08 -28.59
CA SER A 228 27.43 14.48 -28.90
C SER A 228 28.43 15.19 -29.83
N SER A 229 29.61 14.59 -30.07
CA SER A 229 30.71 15.19 -30.82
C SER A 229 31.34 14.22 -31.83
N SER A 230 30.55 13.75 -32.82
CA SER A 230 30.96 13.68 -34.24
C SER A 230 30.23 12.58 -35.02
N ASP A 231 29.72 13.00 -36.17
CA ASP A 231 29.48 12.21 -37.37
C ASP A 231 30.81 11.58 -37.88
N SER A 232 30.70 10.45 -38.58
CA SER A 232 31.72 9.81 -39.45
C SER A 232 32.86 8.92 -38.87
N SER A 233 32.85 7.67 -39.37
CA SER A 233 33.97 6.77 -39.70
C SER A 233 34.64 5.90 -38.62
N THR A 234 34.30 4.60 -38.66
CA THR A 234 35.18 3.43 -38.79
C THR A 234 36.62 3.52 -38.25
N PHE A 235 36.98 2.74 -37.21
CA PHE A 235 38.21 1.91 -37.21
C PHE A 235 38.31 0.93 -36.00
N VAL A 236 38.32 -0.37 -36.35
CA VAL A 236 39.15 -1.49 -35.88
C VAL A 236 39.37 -1.76 -34.37
N ALA A 237 38.97 -2.99 -34.02
CA ALA A 237 39.41 -3.76 -32.88
C ALA A 237 40.85 -4.28 -33.03
N ALA A 238 41.66 -4.22 -31.96
CA ALA A 238 42.58 -5.28 -31.50
C ALA A 238 43.49 -4.81 -30.35
N VAL A 239 44.05 -5.82 -29.64
CA VAL A 239 45.21 -5.83 -28.71
C VAL A 239 44.81 -5.73 -27.22
N ASP A 240 44.72 -6.82 -26.44
CA ASP A 240 45.76 -7.79 -25.97
C ASP A 240 46.80 -7.09 -25.05
N SER A 241 47.16 -7.47 -23.82
CA SER A 241 47.13 -8.71 -23.04
C SER A 241 47.45 -8.34 -21.56
N SER A 242 47.27 -9.31 -20.66
CA SER A 242 48.07 -9.49 -19.43
C SER A 242 47.76 -8.61 -18.20
N GLU A 243 46.82 -9.05 -17.36
CA GLU A 243 46.96 -8.93 -15.90
C GLU A 243 46.32 -10.15 -15.22
N GLU A 244 47.17 -11.04 -14.71
CA GLU A 244 46.81 -12.07 -13.74
C GLU A 244 46.27 -11.40 -12.48
N SER A 245 44.96 -11.48 -12.26
CA SER A 245 44.39 -11.30 -10.93
C SER A 245 43.57 -12.52 -10.58
N SER A 246 44.18 -13.35 -9.72
CA SER A 246 43.59 -14.50 -9.06
C SER A 246 42.21 -14.16 -8.50
N ALA A 247 41.16 -14.58 -9.19
CA ALA A 247 39.83 -14.60 -8.62
C ALA A 247 39.84 -15.59 -7.44
N PRO A 248 39.52 -15.17 -6.19
CA PRO A 248 39.29 -16.14 -5.15
C PRO A 248 38.02 -16.90 -5.52
N SER A 249 38.15 -18.19 -5.74
CA SER A 249 37.05 -19.12 -5.90
C SER A 249 36.06 -18.90 -4.76
N ILE A 250 34.85 -18.46 -5.10
CA ILE A 250 33.73 -18.40 -4.17
C ILE A 250 33.55 -19.81 -3.62
N GLY A 251 33.90 -19.98 -2.34
CA GLY A 251 33.71 -21.23 -1.64
C GLY A 251 32.25 -21.62 -1.74
N THR A 252 32.00 -22.78 -2.36
CA THR A 252 30.74 -23.48 -2.30
C THR A 252 30.48 -23.90 -0.85
N THR A 253 29.81 -23.04 -0.08
CA THR A 253 29.28 -23.42 1.22
C THR A 253 28.07 -24.32 1.02
N SER A 254 28.26 -25.61 1.32
CA SER A 254 27.30 -26.70 1.14
C SER A 254 26.29 -26.82 2.28
N SER A 255 25.73 -25.71 2.76
CA SER A 255 24.60 -25.75 3.70
C SER A 255 23.46 -24.92 3.15
N LEU A 256 22.37 -25.60 2.78
CA LEU A 256 21.08 -24.94 2.57
C LEU A 256 20.76 -24.11 3.81
N PRO A 257 20.30 -22.85 3.68
CA PRO A 257 19.77 -22.12 4.82
C PRO A 257 18.61 -22.91 5.41
N THR A 258 18.71 -23.21 6.70
CA THR A 258 17.64 -23.79 7.51
C THR A 258 16.44 -22.84 7.46
N ARG A 259 15.44 -23.26 6.66
CA ARG A 259 14.04 -22.80 6.58
C ARG A 259 13.78 -21.36 7.03
N LEU A 260 13.34 -20.55 6.07
CA LEU A 260 12.64 -19.29 6.32
C LEU A 260 11.59 -19.49 7.44
N PRO A 261 11.45 -18.55 8.39
CA PRO A 261 10.38 -18.60 9.37
C PRO A 261 9.06 -18.79 8.62
N SER A 262 8.33 -19.85 8.99
CA SER A 262 7.03 -20.16 8.40
C SER A 262 6.17 -18.90 8.45
N SER A 263 5.88 -18.32 7.29
CA SER A 263 4.96 -17.20 7.14
C SER A 263 3.69 -17.53 7.94
N GLY A 264 3.45 -16.75 9.00
CA GLY A 264 2.27 -16.86 9.84
C GLY A 264 0.98 -16.86 9.03
N PHE A 265 -0.05 -17.48 9.61
CA PHE A 265 -1.44 -17.56 9.17
C PHE A 265 -1.72 -17.04 7.75
N GLY A 266 -1.72 -17.96 6.79
CA GLY A 266 -1.73 -17.68 5.35
C GLY A 266 -3.00 -16.98 4.86
N TRP A 267 -2.97 -15.65 4.85
CA TRP A 267 -3.89 -14.80 4.08
C TRP A 267 -3.89 -15.15 2.59
N SER A 268 -2.79 -15.73 2.08
CA SER A 268 -2.69 -16.27 0.72
C SER A 268 -3.74 -17.34 0.45
N ALA A 269 -4.02 -18.24 1.40
CA ALA A 269 -5.04 -19.28 1.25
C ALA A 269 -6.45 -18.67 1.19
N ILE A 270 -6.72 -17.65 2.00
CA ILE A 270 -7.99 -16.93 1.99
C ILE A 270 -8.17 -16.18 0.67
N LEU A 271 -7.15 -15.46 0.21
CA LEU A 271 -7.18 -14.73 -1.06
C LEU A 271 -7.36 -15.68 -2.26
N VAL A 272 -6.69 -16.83 -2.26
CA VAL A 272 -6.84 -17.86 -3.30
C VAL A 272 -8.25 -18.46 -3.26
N LEU A 273 -8.82 -18.70 -2.08
CA LEU A 273 -10.17 -19.24 -1.94
C LEU A 273 -11.24 -18.21 -2.36
N LEU A 274 -11.02 -16.93 -2.10
CA LEU A 274 -11.87 -15.82 -2.54
C LEU A 274 -11.80 -15.63 -4.07
N ALA A 275 -10.60 -15.70 -4.64
CA ALA A 275 -10.39 -15.67 -6.09
C ALA A 275 -11.02 -16.89 -6.77
N ALA A 276 -10.86 -18.09 -6.21
CA ALA A 276 -11.50 -19.30 -6.70
C ALA A 276 -13.03 -19.21 -6.64
N GLY A 277 -13.59 -18.68 -5.54
CA GLY A 277 -15.03 -18.44 -5.41
C GLY A 277 -15.56 -17.42 -6.43
N TYR A 278 -14.80 -16.35 -6.70
CA TYR A 278 -15.13 -15.37 -7.73
C TYR A 278 -15.11 -15.98 -9.13
N CYS A 279 -14.07 -16.78 -9.45
CA CYS A 279 -13.97 -17.50 -10.73
C CYS A 279 -15.11 -18.52 -10.91
N ALA A 280 -15.48 -19.26 -9.86
CA ALA A 280 -16.59 -20.22 -9.93
C ALA A 280 -17.94 -19.51 -10.15
N ALA A 281 -18.17 -18.37 -9.49
CA ALA A 281 -19.37 -17.57 -9.68
C ALA A 281 -19.46 -16.95 -11.09
N LEU A 282 -18.33 -16.52 -11.65
CA LEU A 282 -18.25 -16.06 -13.04
C LEU A 282 -18.53 -17.20 -14.03
N HIS A 283 -17.93 -18.37 -13.82
CA HIS A 283 -18.09 -19.53 -14.69
C HIS A 283 -19.53 -20.05 -14.70
N LYS A 284 -20.19 -20.07 -13.55
CA LYS A 284 -21.61 -20.42 -13.46
C LYS A 284 -22.49 -19.43 -14.23
N LYS A 285 -22.18 -18.13 -14.13
CA LYS A 285 -22.94 -17.07 -14.82
C LYS A 285 -22.73 -17.07 -16.33
N THR A 286 -21.60 -17.56 -16.82
CA THR A 286 -21.38 -17.79 -18.26
C THR A 286 -22.08 -19.06 -18.75
N ALA A 287 -22.12 -20.13 -17.94
CA ALA A 287 -22.84 -21.35 -18.28
C ALA A 287 -24.36 -21.12 -18.37
N ASP A 288 -24.95 -20.37 -17.43
CA ASP A 288 -26.38 -20.01 -17.43
C ASP A 288 -26.79 -19.06 -18.57
N ARG A 289 -25.84 -18.56 -19.38
CA ARG A 289 -26.11 -17.72 -20.57
C ARG A 289 -26.03 -18.49 -21.89
N LEU A 290 -25.50 -19.71 -21.85
CA LEU A 290 -25.33 -20.57 -23.03
C LEU A 290 -26.45 -21.63 -23.16
N VAL A 291 -27.41 -21.62 -22.23
CA VAL A 291 -28.70 -22.35 -22.28
C VAL A 291 -29.82 -21.33 -22.48
#